data_AF-A0A2S2QTE3-F1
#
_entry.id   AF-A0A2S2QTE3-F1
#
_cell.length_a   1.000
_cell.length_b   1.000
_cell.length_c   1.000
_cell.angle_alpha   90.00
_cell.angle_beta   90.00
_cell.angle_gamma   90.00
#
_symmetry.space_group_name_H-M   'P 1'
#
loop_
_entity.id
_entity.type
_entity.pdbx_description
1 polymer ?
#
loop_
_entity_poly.entity_id
_entity_poly.type
_entity_poly.pdbx_seq_one_letter_code
_entity_poly.pdbx_strand_id
1 'polypeptide(L)'
;MIGGYGWVPVEHPNTLMWVPCDSGDPLPRGAVHVGMDKSGDRLYAGRAFHEGDLLPAKINPSHSTAYVCWGGMEHAMSHFEVLCNASVAWQSIHGNAIPPN
;
A
#
# COMPACT_ATOMS: atom_id res chain seq x y z
N MET A 1 -29.96 29.19 15.99
CA MET A 1 -28.59 29.57 16.43
C MET A 1 -28.50 29.12 17.87
N ILE A 2 -27.69 28.13 18.27
CA ILE A 2 -26.27 27.89 17.99
C ILE A 2 -25.99 26.37 18.08
N GLY A 3 -25.32 25.81 17.07
CA GLY A 3 -24.86 24.43 17.07
C GLY A 3 -23.43 24.34 17.57
N GLY A 4 -23.21 23.57 18.63
CA GLY A 4 -21.95 22.93 18.97
C GLY A 4 -22.20 21.42 18.97
N TYR A 5 -21.24 20.52 18.89
CA TYR A 5 -19.80 20.56 19.13
C TYR A 5 -19.26 19.30 18.44
N GLY A 6 -18.13 19.38 17.76
CA GLY A 6 -17.49 18.18 17.21
C GLY A 6 -16.69 18.42 15.94
N TRP A 7 -15.96 19.53 15.88
CA TRP A 7 -14.79 19.54 15.00
C TRP A 7 -13.74 18.65 15.69
N VAL A 8 -13.66 17.39 15.27
CA VAL A 8 -12.50 16.55 15.58
C VAL A 8 -11.42 17.02 14.62
N PRO A 9 -10.30 17.57 15.09
CA PRO A 9 -9.16 17.81 14.22
C PRO A 9 -8.81 16.46 13.57
N VAL A 10 -8.72 16.39 12.24
CA VAL A 10 -8.07 15.24 11.61
C VAL A 10 -6.57 15.38 11.86
N GLU A 11 -6.16 15.15 13.10
CA GLU A 11 -4.76 15.02 13.51
C GLU A 11 -4.28 13.64 13.06
N HIS A 12 -4.01 13.51 11.77
CA HIS A 12 -2.90 12.66 11.36
C HIS A 12 -2.01 13.51 10.46
N PRO A 13 -1.09 14.28 11.05
CA PRO A 13 -0.04 14.92 10.27
C PRO A 13 0.80 13.83 9.63
N ASN A 14 0.52 13.48 8.36
CA ASN A 14 1.42 12.72 7.48
C ASN A 14 2.08 11.45 8.07
N THR A 15 1.49 10.80 9.08
CA THR A 15 2.11 9.60 9.66
C THR A 15 1.87 8.45 8.70
N LEU A 16 2.92 8.10 7.95
CA LEU A 16 2.98 6.88 7.18
C LEU A 16 2.74 5.69 8.11
N MET A 17 1.79 4.82 7.74
CA MET A 17 1.47 3.61 8.50
C MET A 17 1.47 2.38 7.62
N TRP A 18 1.91 1.26 8.19
CA TRP A 18 1.72 -0.07 7.65
C TRP A 18 0.55 -0.71 8.39
N VAL A 19 -0.53 -1.02 7.66
CA VAL A 19 -1.77 -1.58 8.23
C VAL A 19 -1.82 -3.06 7.89
N PRO A 20 -1.79 -3.97 8.88
CA PRO A 20 -1.93 -5.41 8.64
C PRO A 20 -3.30 -5.74 8.05
N CYS A 21 -3.33 -6.61 7.04
CA CYS A 21 -4.53 -7.11 6.38
C CYS A 21 -4.36 -8.58 5.99
N ASP A 22 -5.47 -9.28 5.90
CA ASP A 22 -5.57 -10.63 5.36
C ASP A 22 -6.16 -10.61 3.94
N SER A 23 -5.89 -11.66 3.16
CA SER A 23 -6.53 -11.84 1.86
C SER A 23 -8.05 -11.98 2.04
N GLY A 24 -8.80 -11.19 1.28
CA GLY A 24 -10.25 -11.04 1.44
C GLY A 24 -10.68 -9.80 2.22
N ASP A 25 -9.77 -9.16 2.97
CA ASP A 25 -10.09 -7.93 3.69
C ASP A 25 -10.37 -6.77 2.72
N PRO A 26 -11.28 -5.84 3.11
CA PRO A 26 -11.44 -4.60 2.37
C PRO A 26 -10.16 -3.76 2.46
N LEU A 27 -9.83 -3.06 1.38
CA LEU A 27 -8.68 -2.15 1.35
C LEU A 27 -8.84 -1.03 2.40
N PRO A 28 -7.83 -0.79 3.27
CA PRO A 28 -7.92 0.21 4.31
C PRO A 28 -7.97 1.64 3.75
N ARG A 29 -8.58 2.55 4.52
CA ARG A 29 -8.62 3.98 4.18
C ARG A 29 -7.21 4.56 4.14
N GLY A 30 -6.98 5.43 3.16
CA GLY A 30 -5.68 6.08 2.99
C GLY A 30 -4.62 5.22 2.31
N ALA A 31 -4.98 4.03 1.80
CA ALA A 31 -4.08 3.18 1.01
C ALA A 31 -3.45 3.95 -0.16
N VAL A 32 -2.14 3.82 -0.32
CA VAL A 32 -1.36 4.53 -1.33
C VAL A 32 -1.52 3.85 -2.68
N HIS A 33 -2.19 4.53 -3.61
CA HIS A 33 -2.32 4.11 -5.00
C HIS A 33 -1.00 4.30 -5.75
N VAL A 34 -0.52 3.25 -6.41
CA VAL A 34 0.81 3.24 -7.05
C VAL A 34 0.78 3.02 -8.56
N GLY A 35 -0.39 2.67 -9.12
CA GLY A 35 -0.52 2.46 -10.56
C GLY A 35 -1.73 1.62 -10.91
N MET A 36 -1.74 1.11 -12.13
CA MET A 36 -2.79 0.23 -12.64
C MET A 36 -2.16 -1.00 -13.29
N ASP A 37 -2.88 -2.10 -13.29
CA ASP A 37 -2.50 -3.28 -14.07
C ASP A 37 -2.95 -3.17 -15.54
N LYS A 38 -2.66 -4.21 -16.33
CA LYS A 38 -3.00 -4.27 -17.76
C LYS A 38 -4.51 -4.27 -18.03
N SER A 39 -5.31 -4.69 -17.05
CA SER A 39 -6.76 -4.78 -17.13
C SER A 39 -7.43 -3.46 -16.71
N GLY A 40 -6.65 -2.53 -16.15
CA GLY A 40 -7.12 -1.25 -15.62
C GLY A 40 -7.46 -1.30 -14.13
N ASP A 41 -7.17 -2.41 -13.44
CA ASP A 41 -7.37 -2.50 -11.99
C ASP A 41 -6.34 -1.64 -11.25
N ARG A 42 -6.79 -0.96 -10.20
CA ARG A 42 -5.92 -0.13 -9.36
C ARG A 42 -5.00 -1.00 -8.51
N LEU A 43 -3.74 -0.59 -8.42
CA LEU A 43 -2.72 -1.23 -7.60
C LEU A 43 -2.33 -0.34 -6.42
N TYR A 44 -2.10 -0.96 -5.27
CA TYR A 44 -1.73 -0.28 -4.04
C TYR A 44 -0.41 -0.82 -3.47
N ALA A 45 0.32 0.04 -2.76
CA ALA A 45 1.57 -0.33 -2.12
C ALA A 45 1.33 -1.20 -0.89
N GLY A 46 2.04 -2.32 -0.83
CA GLY A 46 2.08 -3.19 0.35
C GLY A 46 3.45 -3.78 0.58
N ARG A 47 3.54 -4.63 1.59
CA ARG A 47 4.67 -5.52 1.86
C ARG A 47 4.18 -6.81 2.53
N ALA A 48 4.92 -7.90 2.38
CA ALA A 48 4.61 -9.16 3.03
C ALA A 48 5.87 -9.97 3.32
N PHE A 49 5.82 -10.81 4.36
CA PHE A 49 6.89 -11.75 4.65
C PHE A 49 6.81 -12.97 3.74
N HIS A 50 7.90 -13.32 3.08
CA HIS A 50 8.00 -14.51 2.23
C HIS A 50 9.45 -14.99 2.17
N GLU A 51 9.67 -16.29 2.34
CA GLU A 51 11.01 -16.93 2.27
C GLU A 51 12.09 -16.25 3.16
N GLY A 52 11.69 -15.82 4.37
CA GLY A 52 12.60 -15.23 5.36
C GLY A 52 12.82 -13.72 5.23
N ASP A 53 12.30 -13.09 4.18
CA ASP A 53 12.45 -11.65 3.91
C ASP A 53 11.13 -10.90 3.97
N LEU A 54 11.19 -9.60 4.26
CA LEU A 54 10.07 -8.66 4.13
C LEU A 54 10.14 -7.99 2.77
N LEU A 55 9.25 -8.37 1.87
CA LEU A 55 9.29 -7.96 0.46
C LEU A 55 8.24 -6.91 0.15
N PRO A 56 8.52 -5.94 -0.74
CA PRO A 56 7.49 -5.06 -1.28
C PRO A 56 6.47 -5.86 -2.08
N ALA A 57 5.21 -5.45 -2.00
CA ALA A 57 4.08 -6.10 -2.65
C ALA A 57 3.25 -5.10 -3.44
N LYS A 58 2.63 -5.59 -4.52
CA LYS A 58 1.48 -4.92 -5.14
C LYS A 58 0.20 -5.53 -4.59
N ILE A 59 -0.77 -4.70 -4.24
CA ILE A 59 -2.10 -5.15 -3.82
C ILE A 59 -3.09 -4.87 -4.94
N ASN A 60 -3.84 -5.89 -5.36
CA ASN A 60 -4.96 -5.73 -6.29
C ASN A 60 -6.26 -6.03 -5.53
N PRO A 61 -7.06 -5.01 -5.17
CA PRO A 61 -8.33 -5.20 -4.46
C PRO A 61 -9.33 -6.05 -5.24
N SER A 62 -9.34 -5.98 -6.58
CA SER A 62 -10.21 -6.81 -7.43
C SER A 62 -9.88 -8.30 -7.29
N HIS A 63 -8.64 -8.65 -6.96
CA HIS A 63 -8.21 -10.02 -6.67
C HIS A 63 -8.25 -10.36 -5.17
N SER A 64 -8.56 -9.37 -4.31
CA SER A 64 -8.59 -9.52 -2.84
C SER A 64 -7.29 -10.06 -2.24
N THR A 65 -6.13 -9.74 -2.82
CA THR A 65 -4.83 -10.25 -2.35
C THR A 65 -3.67 -9.33 -2.71
N ALA A 66 -2.51 -9.59 -2.08
CA ALA A 66 -1.23 -8.97 -2.37
C ALA A 66 -0.28 -9.95 -3.06
N TYR A 67 0.64 -9.42 -3.85
CA TYR A 67 1.61 -10.21 -4.60
C TYR A 67 3.04 -9.71 -4.35
N VAL A 68 3.94 -10.63 -3.99
CA VAL A 68 5.39 -10.37 -3.88
C VAL A 68 6.14 -11.06 -5.00
N CYS A 69 7.28 -10.48 -5.41
CA CYS A 69 8.17 -11.08 -6.39
C CYS A 69 9.32 -11.80 -5.68
N TRP A 70 9.45 -13.11 -5.88
CA TRP A 70 10.54 -13.90 -5.31
C TRP A 70 10.90 -15.08 -6.24
N GLY A 71 12.20 -15.35 -6.40
CA GLY A 71 12.67 -16.45 -7.24
C GLY A 71 12.27 -16.34 -8.72
N GLY A 72 12.06 -15.13 -9.23
CA GLY A 72 11.59 -14.89 -10.60
C GLY A 72 10.08 -15.13 -10.81
N MET A 73 9.34 -15.42 -9.75
CA MET A 73 7.91 -15.70 -9.78
C MET A 73 7.12 -14.68 -8.93
N GLU A 74 5.83 -14.60 -9.21
CA GLU A 74 4.86 -13.84 -8.41
C GLU A 74 4.15 -14.78 -7.44
N HIS A 75 4.08 -14.40 -6.16
CA HIS A 75 3.47 -15.20 -5.10
C HIS A 75 2.32 -14.43 -4.44
N ALA A 76 1.13 -15.03 -4.44
CA ALA A 76 -0.04 -14.46 -3.75
C ALA A 76 0.09 -14.65 -2.23
N MET A 77 -0.24 -13.62 -1.47
CA MET A 77 -0.02 -13.55 -0.03
C MET A 77 -1.34 -13.55 0.74
N SER A 78 -1.45 -14.42 1.74
CA SER A 78 -2.60 -14.46 2.65
C SER A 78 -2.54 -13.39 3.74
N HIS A 79 -1.32 -12.98 4.14
CA HIS A 79 -1.07 -11.96 5.15
C HIS A 79 -0.11 -10.92 4.58
N PHE A 80 -0.45 -9.65 4.72
CA PHE A 80 0.34 -8.54 4.21
C PHE A 80 0.06 -7.26 4.98
N GLU A 81 0.85 -6.23 4.73
CA GLU A 81 0.61 -4.88 5.25
C GLU A 81 0.40 -3.91 4.09
N VAL A 82 -0.57 -3.02 4.23
CA VAL A 82 -0.88 -1.95 3.26
C VAL A 82 -0.23 -0.65 3.72
N LEU A 83 0.41 0.05 2.79
CA LEU A 83 0.94 1.40 3.05
C LEU A 83 -0.20 2.41 3.02
N CYS A 84 -0.40 3.14 4.12
CA CYS A 84 -1.46 4.12 4.29
C CYS A 84 -0.93 5.50 4.70
N ASN A 85 -1.66 6.55 4.30
CA ASN A 85 -1.47 7.95 4.70
C ASN A 85 -0.06 8.52 4.42
N ALA A 86 0.64 7.97 3.43
CA ALA A 86 1.94 8.49 3.01
C ALA A 86 1.79 9.59 1.95
N SER A 87 2.51 10.69 2.13
CA SER A 87 2.75 11.67 1.07
C SER A 87 3.94 11.20 0.24
N VAL A 88 3.68 10.73 -0.98
CA VAL A 88 4.72 10.14 -1.86
C VAL A 88 4.71 10.82 -3.22
N ALA A 89 5.88 10.87 -3.84
CA ALA A 89 6.07 11.32 -5.22
C ALA A 89 6.92 10.30 -5.97
N TRP A 90 6.75 10.26 -7.29
CA TRP A 90 7.50 9.36 -8.17
C TRP A 90 8.54 10.15 -8.96
N GLN A 91 9.79 9.71 -8.89
CA GLN A 91 10.88 10.24 -9.71
C GLN A 91 11.41 9.14 -10.63
N SER A 92 11.52 9.46 -11.92
CA SER A 92 12.10 8.53 -12.90
C SER A 92 13.59 8.34 -12.63
N ILE A 93 14.01 7.09 -12.57
CA ILE A 93 15.39 6.64 -12.32
C ILE A 93 15.73 5.48 -13.27
N HIS A 94 17.02 5.25 -13.47
CA HIS A 94 17.53 4.16 -14.31
C HIS A 94 18.60 3.35 -13.57
N GLY A 95 18.70 2.07 -13.89
CA GLY A 95 19.66 1.16 -13.26
C GLY A 95 19.34 0.93 -11.78
N ASN A 96 20.35 1.10 -10.92
CA ASN A 96 20.26 0.90 -9.47
C ASN A 96 20.19 2.21 -8.67
N ALA A 97 19.98 3.35 -9.34
CA ALA A 97 19.84 4.63 -8.66
C ALA A 97 18.59 4.63 -7.77
N ILE A 98 18.64 5.33 -6.62
CA ILE A 98 17.50 5.54 -5.73
C ILE A 98 17.39 7.06 -5.50
N PRO A 99 16.21 7.67 -5.67
CA PRO A 99 16.03 9.10 -5.37
C PRO A 99 16.39 9.43 -3.93
N PRO A 100 16.93 10.63 -3.64
CA PRO A 100 17.04 11.11 -2.27
C PRO A 100 15.63 11.35 -1.67
N ASN A 101 15.53 11.23 -0.35
CA ASN A 101 14.31 11.58 0.42
C ASN A 101 14.14 13.10 0.59
#